data_AF-A0A6P2DK72-F1
#
_entry.id   AF-A0A6P2DK72-F1
#
_cell.length_a   1.000
_cell.length_b   1.000
_cell.length_c   1.000
_cell.angle_alpha   90.00
_cell.angle_beta   90.00
_cell.angle_gamma   90.00
#
_symmetry.space_group_name_H-M   'P 1'
#
loop_
_entity.id
_entity.type
_entity.pdbx_description
1 polymer ?
#
loop_
_entity_poly.entity_id
_entity_poly.type
_entity_poly.pdbx_seq_one_letter_code
_entity_poly.pdbx_strand_id
1 'polypeptide(L)'
;MNEHIAFLHAIRADPDDDTVRLAFADWLDERADPLGEFIRVQIELEPIRFRIDDPRADELHAREDELLRKHRDEWIGGAAHFPNPTDFGPVFRRGFPDYACLSLDTFLTQGEALFAAVPTLREVALYGLANRGSELTMCPLLAKLDTLEIADWLTEDDAISLSVSPHLDRISRFKLWVGGEPYFLRELAKQAGATWPHEIELVQVCGGTGCFTRFEATRARERNVEADSFAGEANKACSRELVRVTRPFERAFPLSGKISGTCCAGHLPDGSKVLAGGSVHHWFLATFTEGGHCQSMNSRSNDVHYQFRAGTPEFRLELDAAFQEWVQEDLRLKPGLIWVREFDESDLRVALWPRHISEYIADPNPHREATTTGSEFDWQNRGGEARGWLEYRNFVIDNNRETWATWRGQTYHLEL
;
A
#
# COMPACT_ATOMS: atom_id res chain seq x y z
N MET A 1 23.00 30.96 2.50
CA MET A 1 21.71 30.99 1.76
C MET A 1 21.85 30.47 0.34
N ASN A 2 22.83 30.93 -0.46
CA ASN A 2 23.01 30.46 -1.85
C ASN A 2 23.43 28.98 -1.98
N GLU A 3 24.30 28.46 -1.10
CA GLU A 3 24.75 27.05 -1.17
C GLU A 3 23.64 26.05 -0.86
N HIS A 4 22.84 26.30 0.17
CA HIS A 4 21.69 25.44 0.52
C HIS A 4 20.71 25.34 -0.67
N ILE A 5 20.36 26.49 -1.26
CA ILE A 5 19.48 26.53 -2.43
C ILE A 5 20.10 25.78 -3.62
N ALA A 6 21.42 25.89 -3.82
CA ALA A 6 22.13 25.15 -4.87
C ALA A 6 22.07 23.63 -4.66
N PHE A 7 22.21 23.14 -3.42
CA PHE A 7 22.02 21.72 -3.11
C PHE A 7 20.59 21.26 -3.41
N LEU A 8 19.58 22.01 -2.97
CA LEU A 8 18.18 21.65 -3.25
C LEU A 8 17.88 21.62 -4.75
N HIS A 9 18.43 22.55 -5.53
CA HIS A 9 18.31 22.53 -7.00
C HIS A 9 19.02 21.33 -7.63
N ALA A 10 20.22 20.97 -7.15
CA ALA A 10 20.95 19.82 -7.65
C ALA A 10 20.21 18.50 -7.33
N ILE A 11 19.71 18.35 -6.10
CA ILE A 11 18.90 17.21 -5.67
C ILE A 11 17.61 17.13 -6.49
N ARG A 12 16.97 18.25 -6.80
CA ARG A 12 15.77 18.25 -7.65
C ARG A 12 16.09 17.93 -9.12
N ALA A 13 17.29 18.23 -9.60
CA ALA A 13 17.70 17.98 -10.98
C ALA A 13 18.02 16.49 -11.22
N ASP A 14 18.60 15.79 -10.24
CA ASP A 14 18.80 14.35 -10.25
C ASP A 14 18.40 13.74 -8.90
N PRO A 15 17.10 13.49 -8.70
CA PRO A 15 16.58 13.08 -7.39
C PRO A 15 16.93 11.65 -7.00
N ASP A 16 17.37 10.80 -7.93
CA ASP A 16 17.76 9.42 -7.63
C ASP A 16 19.28 9.32 -7.32
N ASP A 17 20.05 10.41 -7.45
CA ASP A 17 21.48 10.47 -7.10
C ASP A 17 21.71 10.70 -5.59
N ASP A 18 22.09 9.63 -4.91
CA ASP A 18 22.46 9.68 -3.50
C ASP A 18 23.77 10.46 -3.25
N THR A 19 24.63 10.64 -4.24
CA THR A 19 25.92 11.31 -4.10
C THR A 19 25.73 12.77 -3.69
N VAL A 20 24.84 13.49 -4.38
CA VAL A 20 24.54 14.89 -4.04
C VAL A 20 23.85 15.00 -2.69
N ARG A 21 22.98 14.04 -2.36
CA ARG A 21 22.29 13.99 -1.05
C ARG A 21 23.27 13.77 0.09
N LEU A 22 24.25 12.88 -0.08
CA LEU A 22 25.30 12.63 0.91
C LEU A 22 26.26 13.81 1.05
N ALA A 23 26.63 14.48 -0.05
CA ALA A 23 27.42 15.72 0.01
C ALA A 23 26.67 16.84 0.75
N PHE A 24 25.35 16.93 0.56
CA PHE A 24 24.54 17.87 1.33
C PHE A 24 24.44 17.48 2.80
N ALA A 25 24.36 16.19 3.13
CA ALA A 25 24.41 15.71 4.50
C ALA A 25 25.72 16.07 5.21
N ASP A 26 26.87 15.97 4.52
CA ASP A 26 28.16 16.42 5.05
C ASP A 26 28.16 17.94 5.36
N TRP A 27 27.61 18.74 4.45
CA TRP A 27 27.47 20.19 4.65
C TRP A 27 26.53 20.56 5.82
N LEU A 28 25.49 19.76 6.06
CA LEU A 28 24.56 19.90 7.19
C LEU A 28 25.23 19.55 8.53
N ASP A 29 26.06 18.51 8.57
CA ASP A 29 26.78 18.10 9.78
C ASP A 29 27.76 19.17 10.27
N GLU A 30 28.45 19.87 9.35
CA GLU A 30 29.30 21.03 9.68
C GLU A 30 28.54 22.13 10.43
N ARG A 31 27.21 22.14 10.31
CA ARG A 31 26.29 23.10 10.92
C ARG A 31 25.49 22.50 12.07
N ALA A 32 25.77 21.25 12.45
CA ALA A 32 25.04 20.49 13.45
C ALA A 32 23.53 20.38 13.17
N ASP A 33 23.15 20.32 11.89
CA ASP A 33 21.76 20.15 11.48
C ASP A 33 21.40 18.64 11.44
N PRO A 34 20.40 18.18 12.22
CA PRO A 34 20.03 16.76 12.29
C PRO A 34 19.49 16.19 10.98
N LEU A 35 19.14 17.03 9.99
CA LEU A 35 18.74 16.57 8.67
C LEU A 35 19.87 15.80 7.97
N GLY A 36 21.14 16.11 8.24
CA GLY A 36 22.29 15.40 7.67
C GLY A 36 22.33 13.94 8.10
N GLU A 37 22.11 13.67 9.38
CA GLU A 37 21.97 12.31 9.90
C GLU A 37 20.75 11.61 9.28
N PHE A 38 19.61 12.30 9.23
CA PHE A 38 18.36 11.74 8.70
C PHE A 38 18.48 11.31 7.24
N ILE A 39 19.16 12.10 6.39
CA ILE A 39 19.46 11.75 5.00
C ILE A 39 20.22 10.41 4.94
N ARG A 40 21.27 10.25 5.74
CA ARG A 40 22.09 9.02 5.73
C ARG A 40 21.30 7.81 6.22
N VAL A 41 20.53 7.98 7.30
CA VAL A 41 19.64 6.93 7.83
C VAL A 41 18.68 6.46 6.74
N GLN A 42 18.00 7.38 6.05
CA GLN A 42 17.04 6.99 5.03
C GLN A 42 17.69 6.39 3.77
N ILE A 43 18.86 6.89 3.35
CA ILE A 43 19.60 6.31 2.20
C ILE A 43 20.02 4.88 2.52
N GLU A 44 20.54 4.62 3.71
CA GLU A 44 20.95 3.28 4.12
C GLU A 44 19.74 2.35 4.32
N LEU A 45 18.64 2.89 4.83
CA LEU A 45 17.41 2.14 5.08
C LEU A 45 16.72 1.74 3.77
N GLU A 46 16.71 2.59 2.75
CA GLU A 46 15.91 2.39 1.53
C GLU A 46 16.05 1.00 0.87
N PRO A 47 17.25 0.44 0.63
CA PRO A 47 17.40 -0.90 0.04
C PRO A 47 16.98 -2.06 0.95
N ILE A 48 16.85 -1.83 2.26
CA ILE A 48 16.53 -2.85 3.27
C ILE A 48 15.24 -2.56 4.06
N ARG A 49 14.52 -1.50 3.69
CA ARG A 49 13.38 -0.93 4.43
C ARG A 49 12.31 -1.96 4.78
N PHE A 50 12.13 -2.96 3.94
CA PHE A 50 11.09 -3.98 4.11
C PHE A 50 11.66 -5.39 4.38
N ARG A 51 12.94 -5.49 4.77
CA ARG A 51 13.52 -6.76 5.25
C ARG A 51 13.09 -6.98 6.69
N ILE A 52 12.57 -8.18 6.97
CA ILE A 52 12.13 -8.60 8.30
C ILE A 52 13.27 -9.38 8.95
N ASP A 53 13.38 -9.31 10.27
CA ASP A 53 14.43 -9.93 11.07
C ASP A 53 15.85 -9.48 10.66
N ASP A 54 15.97 -8.28 10.09
CA ASP A 54 17.24 -7.63 9.78
C ASP A 54 17.54 -6.60 10.90
N PRO A 55 18.49 -6.89 11.81
CA PRO A 55 18.78 -6.01 12.93
C PRO A 55 19.19 -4.60 12.52
N ARG A 56 19.78 -4.46 11.32
CA ARG A 56 20.18 -3.16 10.80
C ARG A 56 18.98 -2.38 10.30
N ALA A 57 18.04 -3.03 9.63
CA ALA A 57 16.78 -2.39 9.26
C ALA A 57 16.02 -1.93 10.52
N ASP A 58 15.94 -2.76 11.56
CA ASP A 58 15.27 -2.40 12.82
C ASP A 58 15.92 -1.19 13.51
N GLU A 59 17.25 -1.16 13.59
CA GLU A 59 18.01 -0.03 14.14
C GLU A 59 17.75 1.26 13.35
N LEU A 60 17.81 1.19 12.01
CA LEU A 60 17.60 2.35 11.14
C LEU A 60 16.18 2.86 11.18
N HIS A 61 15.17 1.97 11.24
CA HIS A 61 13.78 2.36 11.45
C HIS A 61 13.57 3.03 12.80
N ALA A 62 14.13 2.47 13.87
CA ALA A 62 14.04 3.09 15.20
C ALA A 62 14.67 4.48 15.21
N ARG A 63 15.79 4.67 14.50
CA ARG A 63 16.43 5.98 14.36
C ARG A 63 15.64 6.95 13.48
N GLU A 64 15.07 6.47 12.37
CA GLU A 64 14.16 7.22 11.50
C GLU A 64 12.96 7.75 12.29
N ASP A 65 12.31 6.88 13.07
CA ASP A 65 11.16 7.22 13.93
C ASP A 65 11.54 8.26 14.99
N GLU A 66 12.70 8.12 15.64
CA GLU A 66 13.18 9.08 16.64
C GLU A 66 13.40 10.48 16.04
N LEU A 67 14.06 10.54 14.88
CA LEU A 67 14.35 11.78 14.17
C LEU A 67 13.07 12.45 13.68
N LEU A 68 12.16 11.70 13.04
CA LEU A 68 10.86 12.21 12.60
C LEU A 68 10.04 12.73 13.77
N ARG A 69 9.92 11.97 14.86
CA ARG A 69 9.16 12.40 16.05
C ARG A 69 9.69 13.73 16.61
N LYS A 70 10.99 14.00 16.51
CA LYS A 70 11.62 15.19 17.08
C LYS A 70 11.66 16.38 16.12
N HIS A 71 11.85 16.15 14.82
CA HIS A 71 12.19 17.19 13.86
C HIS A 71 11.23 17.31 12.67
N ARG A 72 10.26 16.40 12.50
CA ARG A 72 9.35 16.42 11.34
C ARG A 72 8.65 17.76 11.18
N ASP A 73 8.06 18.29 12.26
CA ASP A 73 7.32 19.56 12.23
C ASP A 73 8.24 20.76 11.93
N GLU A 74 9.52 20.69 12.30
CA GLU A 74 10.52 21.70 11.96
C GLU A 74 10.86 21.64 10.45
N TRP A 75 11.01 20.44 9.89
CA TRP A 75 11.41 20.25 8.49
C TRP A 75 10.30 20.53 7.47
N ILE A 76 9.04 20.24 7.79
CA ILE A 76 7.92 20.43 6.85
C ILE A 76 6.91 21.51 7.30
N GLY A 77 7.04 22.02 8.53
CA GLY A 77 6.13 23.03 9.06
C GLY A 77 4.67 22.60 9.05
N GLY A 78 3.77 23.58 8.90
CA GLY A 78 2.33 23.35 8.77
C GLY A 78 1.91 22.67 7.46
N ALA A 79 2.81 22.45 6.50
CA ALA A 79 2.47 21.96 5.17
C ALA A 79 1.98 20.50 5.12
N ALA A 80 2.07 19.78 6.25
CA ALA A 80 1.61 18.39 6.37
C ALA A 80 0.27 18.22 7.09
N HIS A 81 -0.47 19.32 7.34
CA HIS A 81 -1.78 19.27 7.98
C HIS A 81 -2.88 19.34 6.93
N PHE A 82 -3.35 18.17 6.50
CA PHE A 82 -4.43 18.07 5.52
C PHE A 82 -5.80 17.97 6.20
N PRO A 83 -6.85 18.55 5.59
CA PRO A 83 -8.19 18.54 6.16
C PRO A 83 -8.91 17.20 5.97
N ASN A 84 -8.58 16.44 4.93
CA ASN A 84 -9.17 15.13 4.68
C ASN A 84 -8.39 14.06 5.47
N PRO A 85 -9.06 13.22 6.28
CA PRO A 85 -8.39 12.21 7.12
C PRO A 85 -7.68 11.10 6.33
N THR A 86 -7.99 10.95 5.04
CA THR A 86 -7.36 9.97 4.16
C THR A 86 -6.21 10.54 3.32
N ASP A 87 -6.01 11.86 3.36
CA ASP A 87 -4.80 12.48 2.83
C ASP A 87 -3.62 12.15 3.74
N PHE A 88 -2.45 11.89 3.17
CA PHE A 88 -1.24 11.69 3.97
C PHE A 88 0.03 12.16 3.27
N GLY A 89 1.03 12.44 4.11
CA GLY A 89 2.35 12.90 3.71
C GLY A 89 2.62 14.35 4.14
N PRO A 90 3.59 15.02 3.50
CA PRO A 90 4.59 14.42 2.63
C PRO A 90 5.37 13.31 3.35
N VAL A 91 5.65 12.23 2.64
CA VAL A 91 6.45 11.12 3.15
C VAL A 91 7.90 11.31 2.73
N PHE A 92 8.78 11.15 3.71
CA PHE A 92 10.21 11.29 3.50
C PHE A 92 10.79 10.02 2.88
N ARG A 93 11.58 10.19 1.82
CA ARG A 93 12.45 9.17 1.24
C ARG A 93 13.82 9.79 1.00
N ARG A 94 14.88 9.05 1.32
CA ARG A 94 16.29 9.49 1.13
C ARG A 94 16.57 10.91 1.67
N GLY A 95 15.97 11.22 2.81
CA GLY A 95 16.13 12.44 3.59
C GLY A 95 15.21 13.60 3.23
N PHE A 96 14.36 13.47 2.22
CA PHE A 96 13.51 14.58 1.75
C PHE A 96 12.06 14.15 1.57
N PRO A 97 11.12 15.08 1.73
CA PRO A 97 9.75 14.87 1.27
C PRO A 97 9.74 14.55 -0.22
N ASP A 98 9.26 13.36 -0.56
CA ASP A 98 9.39 12.81 -1.92
C ASP A 98 8.03 12.65 -2.59
N TYR A 99 7.04 12.16 -1.83
CA TYR A 99 5.68 11.99 -2.32
C TYR A 99 4.60 12.30 -1.27
N ALA A 100 3.38 12.56 -1.74
CA ALA A 100 2.17 12.71 -0.93
C ALA A 100 0.97 12.04 -1.60
N CYS A 101 -0.03 11.63 -0.82
CA CYS A 101 -1.30 11.15 -1.34
C CYS A 101 -2.41 12.11 -0.92
N LEU A 102 -3.11 12.68 -1.89
CA LEU A 102 -4.06 13.77 -1.68
C LEU A 102 -5.34 13.52 -2.47
N SER A 103 -6.48 13.84 -1.87
CA SER A 103 -7.73 14.04 -2.57
C SER A 103 -7.58 15.17 -3.58
N LEU A 104 -8.37 15.11 -4.65
CA LEU A 104 -8.38 16.17 -5.66
C LEU A 104 -8.64 17.55 -5.03
N ASP A 105 -9.56 17.64 -4.06
CA ASP A 105 -9.91 18.90 -3.39
C ASP A 105 -8.73 19.48 -2.60
N THR A 106 -8.02 18.66 -1.82
CA THR A 106 -6.83 19.13 -1.10
C THR A 106 -5.73 19.54 -2.07
N PHE A 107 -5.51 18.79 -3.16
CA PHE A 107 -4.51 19.15 -4.16
C PHE A 107 -4.80 20.50 -4.81
N LEU A 108 -6.03 20.75 -5.22
CA LEU A 108 -6.43 22.01 -5.87
C LEU A 108 -6.41 23.20 -4.90
N THR A 109 -6.76 23.00 -3.63
CA THR A 109 -6.88 24.10 -2.66
C THR A 109 -5.60 24.39 -1.87
N GLN A 110 -4.78 23.37 -1.59
CA GLN A 110 -3.59 23.49 -0.74
C GLN A 110 -2.28 23.18 -1.47
N GLY A 111 -2.33 22.63 -2.69
CA GLY A 111 -1.15 22.19 -3.41
C GLY A 111 -0.12 23.29 -3.65
N GLU A 112 -0.53 24.54 -3.94
CA GLU A 112 0.42 25.64 -4.12
C GLU A 112 1.25 25.90 -2.85
N ALA A 113 0.59 25.99 -1.69
CA ALA A 113 1.25 26.16 -0.40
C ALA A 113 2.16 24.97 -0.07
N LEU A 114 1.69 23.75 -0.36
CA LEU A 114 2.45 22.51 -0.17
C LEU A 114 3.77 22.52 -0.98
N PHE A 115 3.71 22.76 -2.28
CA PHE A 115 4.93 22.80 -3.13
C PHE A 115 5.85 23.97 -2.80
N ALA A 116 5.31 25.10 -2.30
CA ALA A 116 6.12 26.23 -1.86
C ALA A 116 6.89 25.90 -0.57
N ALA A 117 6.24 25.23 0.38
CA ALA A 117 6.87 24.80 1.62
C ALA A 117 7.83 23.61 1.42
N VAL A 118 7.55 22.76 0.42
CA VAL A 118 8.26 21.51 0.20
C VAL A 118 8.69 21.37 -1.27
N PRO A 119 9.76 22.07 -1.69
CA PRO A 119 10.18 22.10 -3.10
C PRO A 119 10.74 20.80 -3.65
N THR A 120 11.05 19.81 -2.81
CA THR A 120 11.54 18.48 -3.24
C THR A 120 10.40 17.49 -3.53
N LEU A 121 9.17 17.81 -3.12
CA LEU A 121 8.00 17.00 -3.42
C LEU A 121 7.82 16.93 -4.94
N ARG A 122 7.86 15.70 -5.48
CA ARG A 122 7.85 15.44 -6.93
C ARG A 122 6.83 14.40 -7.35
N GLU A 123 6.35 13.58 -6.43
CA GLU A 123 5.31 12.59 -6.69
C GLU A 123 4.04 12.92 -5.91
N VAL A 124 2.89 12.88 -6.59
CA VAL A 124 1.60 12.96 -5.92
C VAL A 124 0.71 11.84 -6.43
N ALA A 125 0.15 11.09 -5.49
CA ALA A 125 -0.96 10.17 -5.74
C ALA A 125 -2.27 10.91 -5.50
N LEU A 126 -3.07 11.06 -6.55
CA LEU A 126 -4.37 11.71 -6.49
C LEU A 126 -5.49 10.67 -6.46
N TYR A 127 -6.50 10.91 -5.62
CA TYR A 127 -7.73 10.13 -5.57
C TYR A 127 -8.97 11.03 -5.56
N GLY A 128 -10.14 10.46 -5.85
CA GLY A 128 -11.38 11.23 -5.99
C GLY A 128 -11.43 12.03 -7.31
N LEU A 129 -10.83 11.50 -8.38
CA LEU A 129 -10.82 12.12 -9.71
C LEU A 129 -11.96 11.65 -10.61
N ALA A 130 -12.63 10.54 -10.30
CA ALA A 130 -13.68 10.01 -11.16
C ALA A 130 -14.74 11.09 -11.48
N ASN A 131 -14.98 11.34 -12.77
CA ASN A 131 -15.85 12.40 -13.32
C ASN A 131 -15.39 13.85 -13.06
N ARG A 132 -14.13 14.04 -12.64
CA ARG A 132 -13.55 15.34 -12.26
C ARG A 132 -12.21 15.63 -12.94
N GLY A 133 -11.79 14.83 -13.93
CA GLY A 133 -10.51 14.96 -14.61
C GLY A 133 -10.31 16.31 -15.33
N SER A 134 -11.41 16.95 -15.75
CA SER A 134 -11.37 18.29 -16.35
C SER A 134 -10.81 19.38 -15.41
N GLU A 135 -10.96 19.22 -14.09
CA GLU A 135 -10.44 20.17 -13.08
C GLU A 135 -8.91 20.19 -13.04
N LEU A 136 -8.25 19.07 -13.40
CA LEU A 136 -6.80 18.99 -13.49
C LEU A 136 -6.24 19.46 -14.84
N THR A 137 -7.06 19.51 -15.89
CA THR A 137 -6.59 19.72 -17.26
C THR A 137 -5.73 20.97 -17.38
N MET A 138 -6.16 22.09 -16.77
CA MET A 138 -5.42 23.36 -16.80
C MET A 138 -4.68 23.66 -15.47
N CYS A 139 -4.51 22.66 -14.60
CA CYS A 139 -3.91 22.87 -13.29
C CYS A 139 -2.38 23.01 -13.40
N PRO A 140 -1.80 24.19 -13.10
CA PRO A 140 -0.36 24.42 -13.24
C PRO A 140 0.49 23.63 -12.24
N LEU A 141 -0.13 23.07 -11.19
CA LEU A 141 0.56 22.24 -10.21
C LEU A 141 1.08 20.93 -10.81
N LEU A 142 0.46 20.42 -11.88
CA LEU A 142 0.94 19.25 -12.60
C LEU A 142 2.36 19.45 -13.16
N ALA A 143 2.72 20.68 -13.55
CA ALA A 143 4.05 21.00 -14.04
C ALA A 143 5.16 20.93 -12.97
N LYS A 144 4.78 20.75 -11.70
CA LYS A 144 5.72 20.60 -10.57
C LYS A 144 6.04 19.14 -10.26
N LEU A 145 5.35 18.19 -10.90
CA LEU A 145 5.46 16.76 -10.64
C LEU A 145 6.38 16.07 -11.65
N ASP A 146 7.18 15.15 -11.15
CA ASP A 146 7.92 14.18 -11.96
C ASP A 146 7.12 12.88 -12.14
N THR A 147 6.35 12.51 -11.11
CA THR A 147 5.47 11.33 -11.10
C THR A 147 4.05 11.73 -10.73
N LEU A 148 3.07 11.30 -11.51
CA LEU A 148 1.65 11.38 -11.17
C LEU A 148 1.08 9.97 -10.99
N GLU A 149 0.61 9.66 -9.79
CA GLU A 149 -0.20 8.48 -9.55
C GLU A 149 -1.69 8.84 -9.58
N ILE A 150 -2.46 8.12 -10.40
CA ILE A 150 -3.92 8.14 -10.38
C ILE A 150 -4.37 6.94 -9.54
N ALA A 151 -4.59 7.20 -8.25
CA ALA A 151 -5.10 6.24 -7.27
C ALA A 151 -6.64 6.20 -7.30
N ASP A 152 -7.19 6.07 -8.52
CA ASP A 152 -8.61 6.08 -8.82
C ASP A 152 -8.84 5.47 -10.22
N TRP A 153 -10.09 5.27 -10.60
CA TRP A 153 -10.46 4.86 -11.96
C TRP A 153 -11.06 6.04 -12.71
N LEU A 154 -10.41 6.43 -13.80
CA LEU A 154 -10.87 7.54 -14.64
C LEU A 154 -11.95 7.06 -15.59
N THR A 155 -12.95 7.92 -15.83
CA THR A 155 -13.85 7.74 -16.98
C THR A 155 -13.11 8.02 -18.29
N GLU A 156 -13.73 7.67 -19.42
CA GLU A 156 -13.21 8.04 -20.74
C GLU A 156 -13.10 9.57 -20.90
N ASP A 157 -14.10 10.32 -20.44
CA ASP A 157 -14.11 11.79 -20.51
C ASP A 157 -13.02 12.42 -19.64
N ASP A 158 -12.77 11.86 -18.45
CA ASP A 158 -11.65 12.30 -17.58
C ASP A 158 -10.30 12.08 -18.29
N ALA A 159 -10.12 10.91 -18.89
CA ALA A 159 -8.90 10.55 -19.60
C ALA A 159 -8.64 11.46 -20.79
N ILE A 160 -9.68 11.73 -21.61
CA ILE A 160 -9.59 12.64 -22.77
C ILE A 160 -9.30 14.07 -22.31
N SER A 161 -9.96 14.53 -21.24
CA SER A 161 -9.73 15.88 -20.72
C SER A 161 -8.31 16.04 -20.20
N LEU A 162 -7.85 15.09 -19.37
CA LEU A 162 -6.51 15.16 -18.80
C LEU A 162 -5.41 14.98 -19.86
N SER A 163 -5.67 14.22 -20.92
CA SER A 163 -4.71 13.97 -22.00
C SER A 163 -4.35 15.21 -22.81
N VAL A 164 -5.19 16.25 -22.80
CA VAL A 164 -4.93 17.53 -23.46
C VAL A 164 -4.33 18.58 -22.52
N SER A 165 -3.95 18.20 -21.30
CA SER A 165 -3.30 19.12 -20.36
C SER A 165 -1.97 19.66 -20.92
N PRO A 166 -1.74 20.98 -20.91
CA PRO A 166 -0.48 21.58 -21.37
C PRO A 166 0.70 21.33 -20.42
N HIS A 167 0.48 20.59 -19.32
CA HIS A 167 1.48 20.29 -18.30
C HIS A 167 1.88 18.81 -18.26
N LEU A 168 1.21 17.97 -19.05
CA LEU A 168 1.39 16.51 -18.99
C LEU A 168 2.80 16.10 -19.43
N ASP A 169 3.38 16.81 -20.39
CA ASP A 169 4.75 16.60 -20.90
C ASP A 169 5.85 16.83 -19.85
N ARG A 170 5.53 17.50 -18.75
CA ARG A 170 6.43 17.71 -17.61
C ARG A 170 6.51 16.51 -16.70
N ILE A 171 5.46 15.70 -16.65
CA ILE A 171 5.41 14.49 -15.83
C ILE A 171 6.09 13.36 -16.59
N SER A 172 7.13 12.80 -16.01
CA SER A 172 7.94 11.76 -16.66
C SER A 172 7.46 10.36 -16.36
N ARG A 173 6.84 10.12 -15.19
CA ARG A 173 6.38 8.80 -14.77
C ARG A 173 4.90 8.84 -14.40
N PHE A 174 4.15 7.82 -14.78
CA PHE A 174 2.75 7.68 -14.41
C PHE A 174 2.53 6.38 -13.65
N LYS A 175 1.71 6.40 -12.59
CA LYS A 175 1.20 5.18 -11.96
C LYS A 175 -0.32 5.19 -12.09
N LEU A 176 -0.88 4.16 -12.70
CA LEU A 176 -2.31 4.10 -13.01
C LEU A 176 -2.90 2.86 -12.35
N TRP A 177 -3.93 3.03 -11.53
CA TRP A 177 -4.67 1.90 -11.01
C TRP A 177 -5.42 1.18 -12.13
N VAL A 178 -5.36 -0.15 -12.13
CA VAL A 178 -6.09 -0.99 -13.09
C VAL A 178 -7.25 -1.69 -12.41
N GLY A 179 -8.42 -1.57 -13.01
CA GLY A 179 -9.65 -2.22 -12.54
C GLY A 179 -10.76 -2.26 -13.58
N GLY A 180 -10.80 -1.30 -14.51
CA GLY A 180 -11.68 -1.30 -15.68
C GLY A 180 -10.92 -0.96 -16.97
N GLU A 181 -11.62 -0.36 -17.93
CA GLU A 181 -11.04 0.09 -19.19
C GLU A 181 -9.88 1.08 -18.95
N PRO A 182 -8.71 0.89 -19.58
CA PRO A 182 -7.50 1.65 -19.29
C PRO A 182 -7.47 2.94 -20.12
N TYR A 183 -8.52 3.76 -20.04
CA TYR A 183 -8.71 4.92 -20.91
C TYR A 183 -7.50 5.86 -20.93
N PHE A 184 -6.99 6.22 -19.75
CA PHE A 184 -5.88 7.16 -19.66
C PHE A 184 -4.54 6.56 -20.12
N LEU A 185 -4.31 5.26 -19.92
CA LEU A 185 -3.16 4.57 -20.52
C LEU A 185 -3.20 4.68 -22.04
N ARG A 186 -4.37 4.47 -22.66
CA ARG A 186 -4.53 4.58 -24.13
C ARG A 186 -4.21 5.99 -24.62
N GLU A 187 -4.68 7.01 -23.90
CA GLU A 187 -4.38 8.40 -24.24
C GLU A 187 -2.89 8.75 -24.09
N LEU A 188 -2.22 8.28 -23.02
CA LEU A 188 -0.79 8.46 -22.85
C LEU A 188 0.02 7.72 -23.92
N ALA A 189 -0.36 6.49 -24.26
CA ALA A 189 0.32 5.69 -25.27
C ALA A 189 0.21 6.30 -26.68
N LYS A 190 -0.93 6.95 -27.02
CA LYS A 190 -1.09 7.69 -28.30
C LYS A 190 -0.11 8.85 -28.44
N GLN A 191 0.27 9.47 -27.33
CA GLN A 191 1.15 10.65 -27.28
C GLN A 191 2.61 10.30 -26.97
N ALA A 192 2.88 9.04 -26.62
CA ALA A 192 4.22 8.60 -26.24
C ALA A 192 5.21 8.78 -27.39
N GLY A 193 6.32 9.43 -27.07
CA GLY A 193 7.49 9.55 -27.93
C GLY A 193 8.57 8.53 -27.58
N ALA A 194 9.76 8.76 -28.14
CA ALA A 194 10.93 7.90 -27.92
C ALA A 194 11.38 7.88 -26.45
N THR A 195 11.21 8.99 -25.72
CA THR A 195 11.72 9.17 -24.35
C THR A 195 10.66 9.57 -23.33
N TRP A 196 9.47 9.98 -23.79
CA TRP A 196 8.36 10.42 -22.93
C TRP A 196 7.08 9.59 -23.21
N PRO A 197 6.29 9.24 -22.19
CA PRO A 197 6.66 9.22 -20.76
C PRO A 197 7.86 8.30 -20.54
N HIS A 198 8.66 8.53 -19.51
CA HIS A 198 9.77 7.62 -19.20
C HIS A 198 9.24 6.21 -18.88
N GLU A 199 8.25 6.12 -17.99
CA GLU A 199 7.65 4.86 -17.53
C GLU A 199 6.16 5.06 -17.20
N ILE A 200 5.35 4.04 -17.42
CA ILE A 200 3.99 3.91 -16.91
C ILE A 200 3.90 2.61 -16.09
N GLU A 201 3.54 2.72 -14.82
CA GLU A 201 3.27 1.57 -13.96
C GLU A 201 1.76 1.36 -13.85
N LEU A 202 1.29 0.20 -14.28
CA LEU A 202 -0.07 -0.26 -14.03
C LEU A 202 -0.12 -0.94 -12.66
N VAL A 203 -0.67 -0.26 -11.67
CA VAL A 203 -0.86 -0.79 -10.33
C VAL A 203 -2.16 -1.59 -10.31
N GLN A 204 -2.04 -2.90 -10.44
CA GLN A 204 -3.21 -3.78 -10.42
C GLN A 204 -3.62 -4.03 -8.96
N VAL A 205 -4.61 -3.26 -8.49
CA VAL A 205 -5.10 -3.33 -7.10
C VAL A 205 -6.13 -4.44 -6.87
N CYS A 206 -6.72 -4.98 -7.94
CA CYS A 206 -7.70 -6.07 -7.91
C CYS A 206 -7.23 -7.27 -8.76
N GLY A 207 -7.53 -8.51 -8.34
CA GLY A 207 -7.08 -9.73 -9.03
C GLY A 207 -6.47 -10.81 -8.13
N GLY A 208 -6.31 -10.50 -6.84
CA GLY A 208 -5.96 -11.46 -5.80
C GLY A 208 -7.16 -12.29 -5.31
N THR A 209 -6.90 -13.34 -4.53
CA THR A 209 -7.96 -14.22 -3.98
C THR A 209 -8.77 -13.54 -2.89
N GLY A 210 -8.21 -12.51 -2.23
CA GLY A 210 -8.87 -11.81 -1.13
C GLY A 210 -9.89 -10.77 -1.56
N CYS A 211 -9.99 -10.43 -2.85
CA CYS A 211 -10.83 -9.33 -3.33
C CYS A 211 -12.27 -9.75 -3.66
N PHE A 212 -12.63 -11.04 -3.55
CA PHE A 212 -13.86 -11.56 -4.14
C PHE A 212 -14.44 -12.75 -3.38
N THR A 213 -15.74 -12.98 -3.51
CA THR A 213 -16.36 -14.20 -2.98
C THR A 213 -15.91 -15.44 -3.78
N ARG A 214 -16.02 -16.64 -3.19
CA ARG A 214 -15.57 -17.93 -3.79
C ARG A 214 -16.13 -18.23 -5.20
N PHE A 215 -17.18 -17.52 -5.64
CA PHE A 215 -17.78 -17.64 -6.97
C PHE A 215 -17.03 -16.86 -8.08
N GLU A 216 -15.97 -16.10 -7.75
CA GLU A 216 -15.36 -15.12 -8.67
C GLU A 216 -13.86 -15.35 -8.98
N ALA A 217 -13.28 -16.49 -8.60
CA ALA A 217 -11.88 -16.81 -8.92
C ALA A 217 -11.57 -16.77 -10.44
N THR A 218 -12.57 -17.00 -11.30
CA THR A 218 -12.47 -16.81 -12.76
C THR A 218 -12.24 -15.35 -13.13
N ARG A 219 -12.95 -14.41 -12.49
CA ARG A 219 -12.81 -12.96 -12.73
C ARG A 219 -11.44 -12.44 -12.35
N ALA A 220 -10.84 -12.98 -11.29
CA ALA A 220 -9.48 -12.61 -10.89
C ALA A 220 -8.45 -12.95 -11.98
N ARG A 221 -8.54 -14.14 -12.59
CA ARG A 221 -7.66 -14.54 -13.69
C ARG A 221 -7.89 -13.70 -14.95
N GLU A 222 -9.15 -13.39 -15.27
CA GLU A 222 -9.50 -12.52 -16.39
C GLU A 222 -8.85 -11.13 -16.22
N ARG A 223 -8.96 -10.52 -15.04
CA ARG A 223 -8.32 -9.23 -14.74
C ARG A 223 -6.81 -9.26 -14.83
N ASN A 224 -6.16 -10.35 -14.42
CA ASN A 224 -4.70 -10.51 -14.58
C ASN A 224 -4.32 -10.52 -16.07
N VAL A 225 -5.05 -11.27 -16.89
CA VAL A 225 -4.85 -11.33 -18.34
C VAL A 225 -5.12 -9.98 -18.99
N GLU A 226 -6.16 -9.26 -18.57
CA GLU A 226 -6.48 -7.91 -19.06
C GLU A 226 -5.35 -6.93 -18.78
N ALA A 227 -4.85 -6.86 -17.54
CA ALA A 227 -3.75 -5.98 -17.17
C ALA A 227 -2.48 -6.26 -17.99
N ASP A 228 -2.12 -7.53 -18.19
CA ASP A 228 -0.99 -7.92 -19.03
C ASP A 228 -1.23 -7.57 -20.51
N SER A 229 -2.46 -7.74 -21.01
CA SER A 229 -2.84 -7.38 -22.39
C SER A 229 -2.71 -5.87 -22.61
N PHE A 230 -3.21 -5.05 -21.68
CA PHE A 230 -3.13 -3.60 -21.77
C PHE A 230 -1.67 -3.11 -21.80
N ALA A 231 -0.81 -3.64 -20.93
CA ALA A 231 0.62 -3.33 -20.95
C ALA A 231 1.29 -3.79 -22.26
N GLY A 232 1.02 -5.02 -22.70
CA GLY A 232 1.58 -5.59 -23.93
C GLY A 232 1.19 -4.81 -25.19
N GLU A 233 -0.07 -4.42 -25.30
CA GLU A 233 -0.60 -3.61 -26.41
C GLU A 233 0.06 -2.23 -26.46
N ALA A 234 0.14 -1.54 -25.31
CA ALA A 234 0.77 -0.22 -25.22
C ALA A 234 2.28 -0.28 -25.55
N ASN A 235 3.01 -1.27 -25.01
CA ASN A 235 4.42 -1.48 -25.30
C ASN A 235 4.67 -1.76 -26.78
N LYS A 236 3.82 -2.60 -27.40
CA LYS A 236 3.89 -2.88 -28.83
C LYS A 236 3.62 -1.63 -29.66
N ALA A 237 2.61 -0.82 -29.30
CA ALA A 237 2.30 0.42 -30.00
C ALA A 237 3.45 1.43 -29.92
N CYS A 238 4.12 1.51 -28.76
CA CYS A 238 5.24 2.44 -28.53
C CYS A 238 6.61 1.91 -28.99
N SER A 239 6.69 0.63 -29.39
CA SER A 239 7.94 -0.06 -29.77
C SER A 239 9.05 0.03 -28.70
N ARG A 240 8.66 0.06 -27.42
CA ARG A 240 9.56 0.00 -26.26
C ARG A 240 8.84 -0.51 -25.03
N GLU A 241 9.60 -0.92 -24.01
CA GLU A 241 9.07 -1.24 -22.69
C GLU A 241 8.72 0.05 -21.94
N LEU A 242 7.53 0.58 -22.22
CA LEU A 242 6.98 1.78 -21.59
C LEU A 242 6.17 1.42 -20.33
N VAL A 243 5.45 0.31 -20.37
CA VAL A 243 4.42 -0.07 -19.41
C VAL A 243 4.83 -1.35 -18.69
N ARG A 244 4.78 -1.32 -17.36
CA ARG A 244 4.95 -2.49 -16.49
C ARG A 244 3.71 -2.69 -15.63
N VAL A 245 3.43 -3.93 -15.23
CA VAL A 245 2.33 -4.25 -14.31
C VAL A 245 2.91 -4.62 -12.94
N THR A 246 2.41 -3.97 -11.90
CA THR A 246 2.71 -4.29 -10.50
C THR A 246 1.46 -4.86 -9.84
N ARG A 247 1.63 -5.99 -9.13
CA ARG A 247 0.53 -6.69 -8.43
C ARG A 247 0.82 -6.74 -6.94
N PRO A 248 0.40 -5.74 -6.15
CA PRO A 248 0.66 -5.73 -4.70
C PRO A 248 0.14 -6.97 -3.98
N PHE A 249 -0.95 -7.58 -4.47
CA PHE A 249 -1.55 -8.80 -3.91
C PHE A 249 -0.73 -10.08 -4.19
N GLU A 250 0.21 -10.07 -5.14
CA GLU A 250 1.08 -11.22 -5.41
C GLU A 250 2.29 -11.29 -4.48
N ARG A 251 2.48 -10.32 -3.58
CA ARG A 251 3.57 -10.40 -2.61
C ARG A 251 3.30 -11.51 -1.59
N ALA A 252 4.36 -12.00 -0.96
CA ALA A 252 4.20 -12.78 0.26
C ALA A 252 4.01 -11.84 1.46
N PHE A 253 3.07 -12.19 2.33
CA PHE A 253 2.73 -11.53 3.57
C PHE A 253 3.41 -12.26 4.74
N PRO A 254 4.09 -11.51 5.62
CA PRO A 254 4.78 -12.06 6.76
C PRO A 254 3.84 -12.28 7.93
N LEU A 255 3.78 -13.50 8.45
CA LEU A 255 2.99 -13.83 9.64
C LEU A 255 3.92 -14.19 10.79
N SER A 256 3.91 -13.38 11.85
CA SER A 256 4.78 -13.59 13.01
C SER A 256 4.09 -14.45 14.08
N GLY A 257 4.57 -15.67 14.30
CA GLY A 257 4.36 -16.43 15.54
C GLY A 257 2.91 -16.40 16.08
N LYS A 258 2.75 -16.02 17.34
CA LYS A 258 1.41 -15.80 17.92
C LYS A 258 0.85 -14.48 17.39
N ILE A 259 -0.20 -14.58 16.59
CA ILE A 259 -0.85 -13.45 15.91
C ILE A 259 -1.93 -12.86 16.81
N SER A 260 -2.87 -13.69 17.26
CA SER A 260 -3.96 -13.27 18.15
C SER A 260 -4.47 -14.47 18.96
N GLY A 261 -5.38 -14.26 19.90
CA GLY A 261 -5.84 -15.28 20.87
C GLY A 261 -6.02 -16.69 20.27
N THR A 262 -6.79 -16.77 19.18
CA THR A 262 -7.06 -18.00 18.42
C THR A 262 -6.37 -18.07 17.05
N CYS A 263 -5.21 -17.42 16.88
CA CYS A 263 -4.48 -17.44 15.60
C CYS A 263 -2.97 -17.55 15.83
N CYS A 264 -2.32 -18.54 15.21
CA CYS A 264 -0.90 -18.82 15.39
C CYS A 264 -0.25 -19.30 14.10
N ALA A 265 0.81 -18.61 13.68
CA ALA A 265 1.68 -18.98 12.58
C ALA A 265 2.97 -19.63 13.08
N GLY A 266 3.49 -20.60 12.32
CA GLY A 266 4.78 -21.20 12.66
C GLY A 266 5.05 -22.48 11.89
N HIS A 267 5.75 -23.40 12.55
CA HIS A 267 6.22 -24.64 11.96
C HIS A 267 5.77 -25.85 12.78
N LEU A 268 5.27 -26.88 12.09
CA LEU A 268 5.06 -28.20 12.69
C LEU A 268 6.40 -28.90 12.97
N PRO A 269 6.41 -29.99 13.76
CA PRO A 269 7.64 -30.74 14.06
C PRO A 269 8.39 -31.28 12.84
N ASP A 270 7.70 -31.51 11.73
CA ASP A 270 8.27 -31.95 10.45
C ASP A 270 8.85 -30.79 9.61
N GLY A 271 8.73 -29.55 10.09
CA GLY A 271 9.19 -28.33 9.42
C GLY A 271 8.13 -27.67 8.52
N SER A 272 6.93 -28.23 8.38
CA SER A 272 5.88 -27.66 7.54
C SER A 272 5.43 -26.29 8.06
N LYS A 273 5.35 -25.30 7.17
CA LYS A 273 4.84 -23.95 7.46
C LYS A 273 3.31 -24.00 7.62
N VAL A 274 2.79 -23.47 8.72
CA VAL A 274 1.36 -23.55 9.05
C VAL A 274 0.79 -22.28 9.64
N LEU A 275 -0.49 -22.06 9.37
CA LEU A 275 -1.34 -21.09 10.07
C LEU A 275 -2.50 -21.85 10.72
N ALA A 276 -2.50 -21.85 12.05
CA ALA A 276 -3.57 -22.37 12.87
C ALA A 276 -4.55 -21.23 13.20
N GLY A 277 -5.83 -21.44 12.93
CA GLY A 277 -6.91 -20.53 13.28
C GLY A 277 -7.99 -21.24 14.07
N GLY A 278 -8.66 -20.53 14.97
CA GLY A 278 -9.80 -21.07 15.71
C GLY A 278 -11.02 -20.18 15.79
N SER A 279 -12.18 -20.82 15.70
CA SER A 279 -13.52 -20.27 15.93
C SER A 279 -14.18 -20.91 17.16
N VAL A 280 -15.39 -20.47 17.50
CA VAL A 280 -16.14 -21.03 18.65
C VAL A 280 -16.35 -22.55 18.53
N HIS A 281 -16.48 -23.09 17.32
CA HIS A 281 -16.83 -24.50 17.11
C HIS A 281 -15.75 -25.31 16.38
N HIS A 282 -14.85 -24.66 15.65
CA HIS A 282 -13.91 -25.35 14.78
C HIS A 282 -12.49 -24.81 14.90
N TRP A 283 -11.52 -25.73 14.83
CA TRP A 283 -10.10 -25.45 14.63
C TRP A 283 -9.72 -25.69 13.17
N PHE A 284 -8.94 -24.78 12.61
CA PHE A 284 -8.47 -24.75 11.23
C PHE A 284 -6.96 -24.83 11.20
N LEU A 285 -6.41 -25.64 10.30
CA LEU A 285 -4.98 -25.74 10.05
C LEU A 285 -4.71 -25.63 8.55
N ALA A 286 -4.11 -24.51 8.16
CA ALA A 286 -3.60 -24.30 6.81
C ALA A 286 -2.13 -24.69 6.74
N THR A 287 -1.72 -25.39 5.68
CA THR A 287 -0.32 -25.69 5.36
C THR A 287 0.12 -24.92 4.12
N PHE A 288 1.38 -24.52 4.07
CA PHE A 288 1.91 -23.68 2.99
C PHE A 288 3.14 -24.28 2.34
N THR A 289 3.25 -24.06 1.03
CA THR A 289 4.45 -24.35 0.24
C THR A 289 5.59 -23.40 0.61
N GLU A 290 6.80 -23.69 0.13
CA GLU A 290 7.97 -22.83 0.33
C GLU A 290 7.74 -21.41 -0.20
N GLY A 291 7.04 -21.28 -1.34
CA GLY A 291 6.66 -20.01 -1.98
C GLY A 291 5.45 -19.31 -1.35
N GLY A 292 4.91 -19.84 -0.24
CA GLY A 292 3.82 -19.23 0.52
C GLY A 292 2.41 -19.53 0.02
N HIS A 293 2.23 -20.35 -1.02
CA HIS A 293 0.89 -20.75 -1.46
C HIS A 293 0.26 -21.75 -0.48
N CYS A 294 -1.01 -21.58 -0.16
CA CYS A 294 -1.78 -22.53 0.62
C CYS A 294 -1.86 -23.88 -0.12
N GLN A 295 -1.44 -24.95 0.53
CA GLN A 295 -1.37 -26.30 -0.02
C GLN A 295 -2.55 -27.16 0.42
N SER A 296 -2.96 -27.05 1.68
CA SER A 296 -4.16 -27.72 2.20
C SER A 296 -4.74 -26.96 3.39
N MET A 297 -6.05 -27.08 3.57
CA MET A 297 -6.81 -26.55 4.70
C MET A 297 -7.61 -27.70 5.31
N ASN A 298 -7.38 -27.98 6.60
CA ASN A 298 -8.16 -28.96 7.36
C ASN A 298 -8.92 -28.26 8.48
N SER A 299 -10.15 -28.71 8.74
CA SER A 299 -10.92 -28.29 9.90
C SER A 299 -11.33 -29.47 10.77
N ARG A 300 -11.45 -29.24 12.08
CA ARG A 300 -12.01 -30.21 13.04
C ARG A 300 -12.90 -29.50 14.05
N SER A 301 -13.92 -30.20 14.56
CA SER A 301 -14.65 -29.75 15.76
C SER A 301 -13.66 -29.59 16.92
N ASN A 302 -13.84 -28.55 17.74
CA ASN A 302 -13.02 -28.39 18.93
C ASN A 302 -13.55 -29.17 20.15
N ASP A 303 -14.82 -29.60 20.12
CA ASP A 303 -15.51 -30.35 21.19
C ASP A 303 -15.37 -29.73 22.60
N VAL A 304 -15.09 -28.44 22.69
CA VAL A 304 -14.89 -27.72 23.95
C VAL A 304 -16.25 -27.37 24.56
N HIS A 305 -16.41 -27.73 25.84
CA HIS A 305 -17.61 -27.40 26.62
C HIS A 305 -17.38 -26.11 27.39
N TYR A 306 -17.77 -24.98 26.80
CA TYR A 306 -17.58 -23.66 27.40
C TYR A 306 -18.50 -23.44 28.61
N GLN A 307 -17.92 -23.00 29.73
CA GLN A 307 -18.67 -22.66 30.93
C GLN A 307 -19.32 -21.28 30.84
N PHE A 308 -18.68 -20.37 30.11
CA PHE A 308 -19.14 -19.00 29.98
C PHE A 308 -19.94 -18.79 28.69
N ARG A 309 -20.86 -17.81 28.72
CA ARG A 309 -21.65 -17.46 27.55
C ARG A 309 -20.75 -16.84 26.47
N ALA A 310 -20.94 -17.25 25.22
CA ALA A 310 -20.26 -16.65 24.08
C ALA A 310 -20.36 -15.11 24.10
N GLY A 311 -19.22 -14.45 23.91
CA GLY A 311 -19.10 -12.98 23.88
C GLY A 311 -18.60 -12.33 25.16
N THR A 312 -18.57 -13.02 26.31
CA THR A 312 -17.99 -12.44 27.54
C THR A 312 -16.45 -12.46 27.50
N PRO A 313 -15.76 -11.61 28.28
CA PRO A 313 -14.30 -11.68 28.43
C PRO A 313 -13.83 -13.05 28.94
N GLU A 314 -14.55 -13.68 29.86
CA GLU A 314 -14.21 -14.98 30.44
C GLU A 314 -14.31 -16.10 29.39
N PHE A 315 -15.35 -16.07 28.54
CA PHE A 315 -15.48 -16.98 27.42
C PHE A 315 -14.30 -16.86 26.44
N ARG A 316 -13.82 -15.64 26.19
CA ARG A 316 -12.65 -15.43 25.31
C ARG A 316 -11.37 -16.04 25.90
N LEU A 317 -11.18 -15.93 27.20
CA LEU A 317 -10.03 -16.56 27.89
C LEU A 317 -10.11 -18.09 27.83
N GLU A 318 -11.31 -18.66 28.00
CA GLU A 318 -11.54 -20.11 27.90
C GLU A 318 -11.27 -20.62 26.47
N LEU A 319 -11.78 -19.90 25.46
CA LEU A 319 -11.54 -20.18 24.04
C LEU A 319 -10.06 -20.11 23.70
N ASP A 320 -9.37 -19.05 24.12
CA ASP A 320 -7.94 -18.86 23.88
C ASP A 320 -7.13 -19.99 24.54
N ALA A 321 -7.46 -20.37 25.79
CA ALA A 321 -6.76 -21.44 26.49
C ALA A 321 -6.91 -22.80 25.78
N ALA A 322 -8.12 -23.18 25.39
CA ALA A 322 -8.38 -24.43 24.66
C ALA A 322 -7.68 -24.45 23.29
N PHE A 323 -7.64 -23.31 22.60
CA PHE A 323 -6.89 -23.18 21.36
C PHE A 323 -5.38 -23.33 21.58
N GLN A 324 -4.81 -22.72 22.63
CA GLN A 324 -3.38 -22.85 22.94
C GLN A 324 -3.01 -24.30 23.31
N GLU A 325 -3.86 -25.02 24.04
CA GLU A 325 -3.66 -26.44 24.32
C GLU A 325 -3.59 -27.25 23.02
N TRP A 326 -4.52 -27.05 22.09
CA TRP A 326 -4.47 -27.71 20.78
C TRP A 326 -3.18 -27.40 20.00
N VAL A 327 -2.77 -26.13 19.95
CA VAL A 327 -1.56 -25.70 19.23
C VAL A 327 -0.29 -26.29 19.84
N GLN A 328 -0.19 -26.35 21.18
CA GLN A 328 1.03 -26.76 21.88
C GLN A 328 1.12 -28.27 22.09
N GLU A 329 0.03 -28.92 22.48
CA GLU A 329 0.04 -30.33 22.87
C GLU A 329 -0.26 -31.25 21.69
N ASP A 330 -1.31 -30.96 20.92
CA ASP A 330 -1.73 -31.81 19.79
C ASP A 330 -0.83 -31.56 18.57
N LEU A 331 -0.71 -30.29 18.14
CA LEU A 331 0.07 -29.95 16.95
C LEU A 331 1.58 -29.85 17.21
N ARG A 332 1.97 -29.52 18.45
CA ARG A 332 3.36 -29.18 18.81
C ARG A 332 3.95 -28.12 17.88
N LEU A 333 3.11 -27.17 17.48
CA LEU A 333 3.46 -26.09 16.59
C LEU A 333 4.46 -25.17 17.30
N LYS A 334 5.59 -24.90 16.65
CA LYS A 334 6.58 -23.92 17.10
C LYS A 334 6.27 -22.57 16.46
N PRO A 335 5.81 -21.56 17.22
CA PRO A 335 5.50 -20.25 16.66
C PRO A 335 6.75 -19.65 16.02
N GLY A 336 6.59 -19.03 14.84
CA GLY A 336 7.70 -18.40 14.13
C GLY A 336 7.23 -17.68 12.88
N LEU A 337 8.12 -16.91 12.27
CA LEU A 337 7.85 -16.20 11.03
C LEU A 337 7.63 -17.20 9.88
N ILE A 338 6.50 -17.06 9.19
CA ILE A 338 6.28 -17.69 7.89
C ILE A 338 5.83 -16.62 6.89
N TRP A 339 5.99 -16.93 5.61
CA TRP A 339 5.58 -16.09 4.51
C TRP A 339 4.47 -16.78 3.74
N VAL A 340 3.32 -16.13 3.61
CA VAL A 340 2.15 -16.68 2.92
C VAL A 340 1.70 -15.75 1.81
N ARG A 341 1.17 -16.28 0.71
CA ARG A 341 0.47 -15.47 -0.30
C ARG A 341 -1.00 -15.38 0.08
N GLU A 342 -1.75 -14.53 -0.63
CA GLU A 342 -3.19 -14.46 -0.39
C GLU A 342 -3.83 -15.84 -0.50
N PHE A 343 -4.78 -16.09 0.40
CA PHE A 343 -5.70 -17.21 0.31
C PHE A 343 -6.99 -16.88 1.08
N ASP A 344 -8.09 -17.49 0.68
CA ASP A 344 -9.38 -17.32 1.32
C ASP A 344 -10.07 -18.70 1.36
N GLU A 345 -10.06 -19.36 2.52
CA GLU A 345 -10.61 -20.71 2.68
C GLU A 345 -11.45 -20.82 3.95
N SER A 346 -12.75 -20.99 3.76
CA SER A 346 -13.76 -21.10 4.84
C SER A 346 -13.75 -19.88 5.77
N ASP A 347 -13.21 -20.03 6.98
CA ASP A 347 -13.21 -19.02 8.04
C ASP A 347 -11.80 -18.46 8.30
N LEU A 348 -10.79 -18.82 7.50
CA LEU A 348 -9.41 -18.34 7.63
C LEU A 348 -8.94 -17.73 6.30
N ARG A 349 -8.56 -16.45 6.34
CA ARG A 349 -8.17 -15.67 5.17
C ARG A 349 -6.96 -14.80 5.46
N VAL A 350 -6.06 -14.73 4.50
CA VAL A 350 -5.01 -13.71 4.44
C VAL A 350 -5.12 -12.99 3.11
N ALA A 351 -5.26 -11.67 3.14
CA ALA A 351 -5.59 -10.86 1.97
C ALA A 351 -4.97 -9.47 2.06
N LEU A 352 -4.74 -8.83 0.93
CA LEU A 352 -4.28 -7.45 0.87
C LEU A 352 -5.30 -6.47 1.46
N TRP A 353 -6.59 -6.68 1.19
CA TRP A 353 -7.64 -5.73 1.56
C TRP A 353 -8.52 -6.22 2.72
N PRO A 354 -8.92 -5.34 3.64
CA PRO A 354 -10.08 -5.55 4.50
C PRO A 354 -11.35 -5.79 3.70
N ARG A 355 -12.31 -6.49 4.29
CA ARG A 355 -13.61 -6.74 3.65
C ARG A 355 -14.32 -5.44 3.30
N HIS A 356 -14.29 -4.44 4.17
CA HIS A 356 -14.94 -3.15 3.92
C HIS A 356 -14.32 -2.34 2.77
N ILE A 357 -13.01 -2.45 2.53
CA ILE A 357 -12.33 -1.85 1.36
C ILE A 357 -12.51 -2.73 0.12
N SER A 358 -12.60 -4.05 0.29
CA SER A 358 -12.65 -5.00 -0.83
C SER A 358 -13.84 -4.74 -1.76
N GLU A 359 -14.98 -4.27 -1.24
CA GLU A 359 -16.14 -3.89 -2.07
C GLU A 359 -15.82 -2.72 -3.01
N TYR A 360 -15.09 -1.71 -2.52
CA TYR A 360 -14.62 -0.59 -3.34
C TYR A 360 -13.65 -1.07 -4.42
N ILE A 361 -12.70 -1.93 -4.06
CA ILE A 361 -11.69 -2.46 -5.00
C ILE A 361 -12.30 -3.44 -6.03
N ALA A 362 -13.35 -4.17 -5.65
CA ALA A 362 -14.01 -5.16 -6.50
C ALA A 362 -14.87 -4.52 -7.59
N ASP A 363 -15.40 -3.32 -7.35
CA ASP A 363 -16.24 -2.55 -8.27
C ASP A 363 -15.54 -1.25 -8.74
N PRO A 364 -14.58 -1.35 -9.66
CA PRO A 364 -13.82 -0.21 -10.18
C PRO A 364 -14.61 0.60 -11.21
N ASN A 365 -15.94 0.69 -11.08
CA ASN A 365 -16.78 1.42 -12.02
C ASN A 365 -16.78 2.93 -11.72
N PRO A 366 -16.16 3.75 -12.58
CA PRO A 366 -16.04 5.18 -12.34
C PRO A 366 -17.37 5.96 -12.53
N HIS A 367 -18.42 5.30 -13.04
CA HIS A 367 -19.72 5.92 -13.30
C HIS A 367 -20.73 5.77 -12.17
N ARG A 368 -20.34 5.13 -11.07
CA ARG A 368 -21.23 5.01 -9.92
C ARG A 368 -21.28 6.37 -9.23
N GLU A 369 -22.37 7.12 -9.44
CA GLU A 369 -22.70 8.25 -8.56
C GLU A 369 -22.62 7.74 -7.11
N ALA A 370 -22.10 8.53 -6.19
CA ALA A 370 -22.19 8.26 -4.76
C ALA A 370 -23.69 8.26 -4.39
N THR A 371 -24.39 7.16 -4.68
CA THR A 371 -25.84 7.10 -4.56
C THR A 371 -26.16 7.15 -3.08
N THR A 372 -26.67 8.31 -2.70
CA THR A 372 -27.30 8.68 -1.45
C THR A 372 -28.18 7.57 -0.87
N THR A 373 -27.60 6.73 -0.01
CA THR A 373 -28.33 6.10 1.11
C THR A 373 -27.43 5.96 2.34
N GLY A 374 -27.37 7.01 3.15
CA GLY A 374 -27.74 6.89 4.56
C GLY A 374 -26.82 6.24 5.60
N SER A 375 -25.58 5.84 5.30
CA SER A 375 -24.60 5.53 6.35
C SER A 375 -23.16 5.63 5.85
N GLU A 376 -22.37 6.58 6.37
CA GLU A 376 -20.90 6.58 6.57
C GLU A 376 -19.92 6.06 5.48
N PHE A 377 -20.37 5.71 4.27
CA PHE A 377 -19.54 5.29 3.16
C PHE A 377 -19.18 6.49 2.27
N ASP A 378 -18.08 7.17 2.59
CA ASP A 378 -17.50 8.16 1.68
C ASP A 378 -16.62 7.46 0.63
N TRP A 379 -17.23 7.11 -0.50
CA TRP A 379 -16.56 6.48 -1.65
C TRP A 379 -15.40 7.32 -2.19
N GLN A 380 -15.46 8.65 -2.06
CA GLN A 380 -14.39 9.52 -2.54
C GLN A 380 -13.12 9.37 -1.70
N ASN A 381 -13.23 8.97 -0.43
CA ASN A 381 -12.08 8.78 0.46
C ASN A 381 -11.46 7.37 0.40
N ARG A 382 -12.16 6.40 -0.19
CA ARG A 382 -11.69 5.01 -0.24
C ARG A 382 -10.41 4.84 -1.05
N GLY A 383 -10.19 5.67 -2.08
CA GLY A 383 -8.93 5.70 -2.83
C GLY A 383 -7.74 6.06 -1.94
N GLY A 384 -7.87 7.09 -1.10
CA GLY A 384 -6.84 7.48 -0.12
C GLY A 384 -6.57 6.40 0.92
N GLU A 385 -7.62 5.80 1.49
CA GLU A 385 -7.50 4.68 2.43
C GLU A 385 -6.75 3.49 1.79
N ALA A 386 -7.17 3.08 0.59
CA ALA A 386 -6.55 1.98 -0.14
C ALA A 386 -5.09 2.29 -0.53
N ARG A 387 -4.78 3.53 -0.95
CA ARG A 387 -3.40 3.92 -1.25
C ARG A 387 -2.51 3.94 0.00
N GLY A 388 -3.06 4.34 1.15
CA GLY A 388 -2.37 4.23 2.45
C GLY A 388 -2.06 2.79 2.81
N TRP A 389 -3.00 1.87 2.59
CA TRP A 389 -2.79 0.43 2.77
C TRP A 389 -1.64 -0.13 1.92
N LEU A 390 -1.56 0.27 0.65
CA LEU A 390 -0.45 -0.09 -0.22
C LEU A 390 0.87 0.49 0.28
N GLU A 391 0.87 1.75 0.72
CA GLU A 391 2.07 2.44 1.17
C GLU A 391 2.73 1.75 2.35
N TYR A 392 1.94 1.54 3.40
CA TYR A 392 2.42 0.93 4.64
C TYR A 392 2.49 -0.59 4.54
N ARG A 393 2.21 -1.13 3.34
CA ARG A 393 2.23 -2.57 3.04
C ARG A 393 1.40 -3.36 4.06
N ASN A 394 0.25 -2.80 4.42
CA ASN A 394 -0.70 -3.46 5.30
C ASN A 394 -1.40 -4.61 4.58
N PHE A 395 -1.86 -5.58 5.35
CA PHE A 395 -2.68 -6.71 4.89
C PHE A 395 -3.59 -7.19 6.02
N VAL A 396 -4.55 -8.04 5.72
CA VAL A 396 -5.53 -8.58 6.67
C VAL A 396 -5.30 -10.05 6.93
N ILE A 397 -5.51 -10.42 8.20
CA ILE A 397 -5.68 -11.79 8.67
C ILE A 397 -7.09 -11.85 9.26
N ASP A 398 -7.97 -12.61 8.64
CA ASP A 398 -9.34 -12.83 9.12
C ASP A 398 -9.48 -14.29 9.57
N ASN A 399 -9.80 -14.45 10.85
CA ASN A 399 -10.13 -15.74 11.46
C ASN A 399 -11.38 -15.60 12.35
N ASN A 400 -12.52 -15.19 11.76
CA ASN A 400 -13.74 -14.75 12.46
C ASN A 400 -13.59 -13.46 13.29
N ARG A 401 -12.42 -12.86 13.23
CA ARG A 401 -12.09 -11.52 13.70
C ARG A 401 -11.14 -10.96 12.66
N GLU A 402 -11.54 -9.85 12.05
CA GLU A 402 -10.67 -9.17 11.11
C GLU A 402 -9.60 -8.41 11.90
N THR A 403 -8.35 -8.81 11.68
CA THR A 403 -7.17 -8.10 12.18
C THR A 403 -6.36 -7.65 10.99
N TRP A 404 -5.78 -6.46 11.08
CA TRP A 404 -4.81 -6.01 10.08
C TRP A 404 -3.41 -6.17 10.64
N ALA A 405 -2.46 -6.38 9.74
CA ALA A 405 -1.06 -6.55 10.05
C ALA A 405 -0.22 -5.62 9.19
N THR A 406 0.84 -5.09 9.79
CA THR A 406 1.86 -4.31 9.06
C THR A 406 2.79 -5.23 8.29
N TRP A 407 3.64 -4.66 7.45
CA TRP A 407 4.71 -5.40 6.78
C TRP A 407 5.72 -6.09 7.71
N ARG A 408 5.68 -5.84 9.03
CA ARG A 408 6.47 -6.58 10.03
C ARG A 408 5.72 -7.78 10.63
N GLY A 409 4.50 -8.04 10.18
CA GLY A 409 3.61 -9.06 10.76
C GLY A 409 2.98 -8.64 12.09
N GLN A 410 3.22 -7.40 12.56
CA GLN A 410 2.60 -6.88 13.78
C GLN A 410 1.11 -6.64 13.55
N THR A 411 0.28 -7.22 14.40
CA THR A 411 -1.18 -7.20 14.25
C THR A 411 -1.86 -6.18 15.13
N TYR A 412 -2.93 -5.61 14.59
CA TYR A 412 -3.80 -4.65 15.25
C TYR A 412 -5.26 -5.06 15.01
N HIS A 413 -6.12 -4.77 15.97
CA HIS A 413 -7.57 -4.96 15.79
C HIS A 413 -8.13 -3.82 14.94
N LEU A 414 -8.95 -4.16 13.94
CA LEU A 414 -9.85 -3.19 13.34
C LEU A 414 -10.89 -2.86 14.41
N GLU A 415 -10.83 -1.66 15.00
CA GLU A 415 -12.02 -1.10 15.64
C GLU A 415 -12.99 -0.81 14.50
N LEU A 416 -14.01 -1.67 14.35
CA LEU A 416 -15.10 -1.52 13.38
C LEU A 416 -16.03 -0.39 13.77
#